data_AF-A0A7C5NIW3-F1
#
_entry.id   AF-A0A7C5NIW3-F1
#
_cell.length_a   1.000
_cell.length_b   1.000
_cell.length_c   1.000
_cell.angle_alpha   90.00
_cell.angle_beta   90.00
_cell.angle_gamma   90.00
#
_symmetry.space_group_name_H-M   'P 1'
#
loop_
_entity.id
_entity.type
_entity.pdbx_description
1 polymer ?
#
loop_
_entity_poly.entity_id
_entity_poly.type
_entity_poly.pdbx_seq_one_letter_code
_entity_poly.pdbx_strand_id
1 'polypeptide(L)'
;MKRIWPQTLELLKTKISDQNISTWIKPIVPINIAGNILTVEVPNKFVKDWIKDNYKKTIEDALSEVGTVNYKLEIKINEKTKKIIKKEIKENNIKIDKKDNHPDTNNLLNINDKYTFNSFVSGPSNQFAHAAAMAVSNNPATTYNPLFIYGGVGLGKTHLINAIGNEIYKNNKNTKICYYSSEKFTNELINSLRHAKMEEFRNKFRSIDILLIDDIQFIAGKKSTQEEFFHTFNALYESHKQIVVTSDKFPKEIPDLEER
;
A
#
# COMPACT_ATOMS: atom_id res chain seq x y z
N MET A 1 4.55 28.87 16.59
CA MET A 1 3.75 27.65 16.33
C MET A 1 2.66 27.83 15.26
N LYS A 2 1.74 28.81 15.36
CA LYS A 2 0.55 28.94 14.47
C LYS A 2 0.78 29.14 12.95
N ARG A 3 2.01 29.37 12.47
CA ARG A 3 2.31 29.56 11.03
C ARG A 3 3.27 28.54 10.43
N ILE A 4 4.25 28.05 11.19
CA ILE A 4 5.31 27.16 10.69
C ILE A 4 4.76 25.81 10.24
N TRP A 5 4.00 25.10 11.10
CA TRP A 5 3.49 23.77 10.75
C TRP A 5 2.53 23.77 9.54
N PRO A 6 1.55 24.69 9.43
CA PRO A 6 0.72 24.80 8.23
C PRO A 6 1.53 25.01 6.94
N GLN A 7 2.56 25.87 6.98
CA GLN A 7 3.43 26.12 5.83
C GLN A 7 4.31 24.91 5.49
N THR A 8 4.81 24.19 6.50
CA THR A 8 5.50 22.91 6.30
C THR A 8 4.58 21.88 5.66
N LEU A 9 3.30 21.81 6.05
CA LEU A 9 2.34 20.91 5.42
C LEU A 9 2.09 21.25 3.95
N GLU A 10 2.00 22.54 3.61
CA GLU A 10 1.88 22.97 2.20
C GLU A 10 3.10 22.58 1.37
N LEU A 11 4.29 22.75 1.92
CA LEU A 11 5.54 22.33 1.28
C LEU A 11 5.66 20.80 1.18
N LEU A 12 5.16 20.05 2.16
CA LEU A 12 5.16 18.59 2.10
C LEU A 12 4.20 18.07 1.02
N LYS A 13 3.07 18.74 0.76
CA LYS A 13 2.14 18.37 -0.33
C LYS A 13 2.76 18.47 -1.72
N THR A 14 3.79 19.30 -1.91
CA THR A 14 4.50 19.36 -3.20
C THR A 14 5.56 18.28 -3.33
N LYS A 15 6.01 17.69 -2.22
CA LYS A 15 7.08 16.67 -2.16
C LYS A 15 6.55 15.24 -1.94
N ILE A 16 5.31 15.08 -1.48
CA ILE A 16 4.69 13.80 -1.10
C ILE A 16 3.32 13.72 -1.77
N SER A 17 2.93 12.53 -2.26
CA SER A 17 1.61 12.32 -2.85
C SER A 17 0.47 12.62 -1.87
N ASP A 18 -0.66 13.13 -2.36
CA ASP A 18 -1.83 13.48 -1.55
C ASP A 18 -2.33 12.32 -0.68
N GLN A 19 -2.22 11.09 -1.19
CA GLN A 19 -2.57 9.88 -0.45
C GLN A 19 -1.66 9.70 0.78
N ASN A 20 -0.35 9.85 0.62
CA ASN A 20 0.61 9.73 1.72
C ASN A 20 0.50 10.89 2.71
N ILE A 21 0.19 12.10 2.24
CA ILE A 21 -0.13 13.24 3.11
C ILE A 21 -1.34 12.92 4.00
N SER A 22 -2.42 12.40 3.42
CA SER A 22 -3.64 12.07 4.15
C SER A 22 -3.40 10.95 5.19
N THR A 23 -2.62 9.93 4.83
CA THR A 23 -2.40 8.74 5.67
C THR A 23 -1.36 8.97 6.78
N TRP A 24 -0.27 9.66 6.49
CA TRP A 24 0.91 9.71 7.38
C TRP A 24 1.14 11.07 8.01
N ILE A 25 0.90 12.14 7.28
CA ILE A 25 1.28 13.49 7.71
C ILE A 25 0.11 14.22 8.39
N LYS A 26 -1.12 14.05 7.87
CA LYS A 26 -2.34 14.64 8.45
C LYS A 26 -2.64 14.18 9.89
N PRO A 27 -2.36 12.92 10.31
CA PRO A 27 -2.54 12.50 11.69
C PRO A 27 -1.52 13.06 12.68
N ILE A 28 -0.49 13.78 12.22
CA ILE A 28 0.54 14.38 13.06
C ILE A 28 0.00 15.66 13.69
N VAL A 29 0.01 15.72 15.02
CA VAL A 29 -0.42 16.90 15.77
C VAL A 29 0.79 17.60 16.37
N PRO A 30 1.13 18.84 16.00
CA PRO A 30 2.24 19.55 16.62
C PRO A 30 1.90 19.88 18.08
N ILE A 31 2.77 19.46 19.01
CA ILE A 31 2.57 19.69 20.46
C ILE A 31 3.28 20.97 20.89
N ASN A 32 4.59 21.06 20.60
CA ASN A 32 5.41 22.17 21.06
C ASN A 32 6.61 22.37 20.14
N ILE A 33 7.10 23.60 20.07
CA ILE A 33 8.39 23.95 19.49
C ILE A 33 9.24 24.57 20.60
N ALA A 34 10.30 23.89 20.99
CA ALA A 34 11.27 24.37 21.98
C ALA A 34 12.64 24.49 21.32
N GLY A 35 13.10 25.74 21.14
CA GLY A 35 14.31 26.04 20.37
C GLY A 35 14.19 25.50 18.94
N ASN A 36 15.07 24.56 18.58
CA ASN A 36 15.15 23.94 17.25
C ASN A 36 14.50 22.55 17.20
N ILE A 37 13.67 22.19 18.18
CA ILE A 37 13.00 20.88 18.22
C ILE A 37 11.50 21.09 18.11
N LEU A 38 10.90 20.54 17.05
CA LEU A 38 9.46 20.38 16.94
C LEU A 38 9.07 19.01 17.51
N THR A 39 8.32 19.02 18.61
CA THR A 39 7.71 17.82 19.16
C THR A 39 6.31 17.65 18.56
N VAL A 40 6.08 16.50 17.93
CA VAL A 40 4.79 16.13 17.35
C VAL A 40 4.21 14.88 18.02
N GLU A 41 2.89 14.81 18.04
CA GLU A 41 2.12 13.67 18.49
C GLU A 41 1.65 12.82 17.32
N VAL A 42 1.71 11.50 17.49
CA VAL A 42 1.19 10.52 16.54
C VAL A 42 0.31 9.51 17.26
N PRO A 43 -0.67 8.89 16.56
CA PRO A 43 -1.71 8.10 17.21
C PRO A 43 -1.22 6.81 17.87
N ASN A 44 -0.11 6.22 17.39
CA ASN A 44 0.44 4.98 17.94
C ASN A 44 1.94 4.82 17.61
N LYS A 45 2.59 3.83 18.23
CA LYS A 45 4.02 3.52 18.05
C LYS A 45 4.37 3.21 16.59
N PHE A 46 3.49 2.55 15.87
CA PHE A 46 3.73 2.20 14.48
C PHE A 46 3.84 3.44 13.59
N VAL A 47 2.90 4.39 13.70
CA VAL A 47 2.96 5.67 12.95
C VAL A 47 4.20 6.46 13.33
N LYS A 48 4.63 6.39 14.60
CA LYS A 48 5.91 6.98 15.05
C LYS A 48 7.09 6.39 14.29
N ASP A 49 7.21 5.06 14.29
CA ASP A 49 8.33 4.37 13.65
C ASP A 49 8.30 4.61 12.13
N TRP A 50 7.13 4.57 11.50
CA TRP A 50 6.96 4.84 10.08
C TRP A 50 7.37 6.26 9.65
N ILE A 51 6.87 7.28 10.36
CA ILE A 51 7.27 8.68 10.08
C ILE A 51 8.77 8.83 10.32
N LYS A 52 9.30 8.23 11.38
CA LYS A 52 10.73 8.26 11.70
C LYS A 52 11.59 7.71 10.56
N ASP A 53 11.17 6.60 9.95
CA ASP A 53 11.98 5.88 8.97
C ASP A 53 11.80 6.42 7.54
N ASN A 54 10.61 6.89 7.18
CA ASN A 54 10.27 7.24 5.79
C ASN A 54 10.16 8.75 5.52
N TYR A 55 9.72 9.53 6.50
CA TYR A 55 9.38 10.94 6.28
C TYR A 55 10.13 11.90 7.18
N LYS A 56 10.86 11.43 8.19
CA LYS A 56 11.52 12.28 9.17
C LYS A 56 12.44 13.29 8.51
N LYS A 57 13.31 12.83 7.62
CA LYS A 57 14.25 13.71 6.91
C LYS A 57 13.50 14.71 6.05
N THR A 58 12.52 14.28 5.27
CA THR A 58 11.69 15.15 4.42
C THR A 58 10.93 16.20 5.24
N ILE A 59 10.43 15.82 6.41
CA ILE A 59 9.75 16.74 7.34
C ILE A 59 10.75 17.71 7.97
N GLU A 60 11.92 17.26 8.40
CA GLU A 60 12.99 18.09 8.96
C GLU A 60 13.52 19.09 7.91
N ASP A 61 13.70 18.66 6.67
CA ASP A 61 14.12 19.50 5.54
C ASP A 61 13.05 20.57 5.25
N ALA A 62 11.77 20.17 5.16
CA ALA A 62 10.66 21.10 4.95
C ALA A 62 10.48 22.08 6.13
N LEU A 63 10.70 21.63 7.37
CA LEU A 63 10.67 22.49 8.55
C LEU A 63 11.81 23.50 8.54
N SER A 64 13.00 23.07 8.14
CA SER A 64 14.19 23.93 8.12
C SER A 64 14.13 24.94 6.99
N GLU A 65 13.54 24.57 5.86
CA GLU A 65 13.26 25.47 4.73
C GLU A 65 12.27 26.58 5.11
N VAL A 66 11.17 26.22 5.80
CA VAL A 66 10.16 27.18 6.26
C VAL A 66 10.67 28.03 7.43
N GLY A 67 11.43 27.43 8.34
CA GLY A 67 11.87 28.06 9.58
C GLY A 67 13.21 28.78 9.51
N THR A 68 13.91 28.71 8.37
CA THR A 68 15.27 29.26 8.12
C THR A 68 16.32 28.91 9.18
N VAL A 69 16.08 27.83 9.93
CA VAL A 69 16.90 27.30 11.01
C VAL A 69 16.78 25.77 10.98
N ASN A 70 17.85 25.04 11.29
CA ASN A 70 17.82 23.57 11.31
C ASN A 70 16.91 23.06 12.44
N TYR A 71 15.74 22.53 12.07
CA TYR A 71 14.79 21.91 12.99
C TYR A 71 14.97 20.39 13.05
N LYS A 72 14.87 19.84 14.26
CA LYS A 72 14.79 18.39 14.50
C LYS A 72 13.36 18.00 14.86
N LEU A 73 12.93 16.84 14.35
CA LEU A 73 11.62 16.29 14.62
C LEU A 73 11.68 15.27 15.78
N GLU A 74 10.97 15.55 16.86
CA GLU A 74 10.75 14.62 17.97
C GLU A 74 9.32 14.09 17.90
N ILE A 75 9.16 12.76 17.89
CA ILE A 75 7.85 12.12 17.73
C ILE A 75 7.44 11.42 19.03
N LYS A 76 6.30 11.82 19.60
CA LYS A 76 5.68 11.25 20.80
C LYS A 76 4.37 10.55 20.45
N ILE A 77 4.04 9.51 21.20
CA ILE A 77 2.79 8.75 20.99
C ILE A 77 1.72 9.37 21.88
N ASN A 78 0.49 9.53 21.36
CA ASN A 78 -0.63 9.92 22.19
C ASN A 78 -0.95 8.82 23.22
N GLU A 79 -0.75 9.10 24.50
CA GLU A 79 -0.98 8.11 25.55
C GLU A 79 -2.47 7.97 25.95
N LYS A 80 -3.36 8.87 25.49
CA LYS A 80 -4.81 8.76 25.73
C LYS A 80 -5.44 7.56 25.01
N THR A 81 -4.82 7.04 23.95
CA THR A 81 -5.26 5.83 23.22
C THR A 81 -5.12 4.55 24.07
N LYS A 82 -4.25 4.50 25.09
CA LYS A 82 -4.16 3.34 26.01
C LYS A 82 -5.35 3.22 26.97
N LYS A 83 -6.04 4.34 27.29
CA LYS A 83 -7.17 4.35 28.24
C LYS A 83 -8.53 4.07 27.58
N ILE A 84 -8.70 4.41 26.30
CA ILE A 84 -9.95 4.21 25.56
C ILE A 84 -10.20 2.72 25.30
N ILE A 85 -9.15 1.95 24.98
CA ILE A 85 -9.21 0.50 24.67
C ILE A 85 -9.79 -0.33 25.84
N LYS A 86 -9.60 0.09 27.10
CA LYS A 86 -10.10 -0.67 28.26
C LYS A 86 -11.53 -0.32 28.69
N LYS A 87 -12.10 0.83 28.26
CA LYS A 87 -13.39 1.30 28.76
C LYS A 87 -14.53 1.12 27.76
N GLU A 88 -14.26 1.13 26.46
CA GLU A 88 -15.31 1.04 25.41
C GLU A 88 -15.72 -0.39 25.03
N ILE A 89 -14.97 -1.43 25.44
CA ILE A 89 -15.35 -2.84 25.15
C ILE A 89 -16.57 -3.31 25.97
N LYS A 90 -16.97 -2.58 27.02
CA LYS A 90 -18.08 -3.01 27.90
C LYS A 90 -19.43 -2.35 27.68
N GLU A 91 -19.50 -1.18 27.05
CA GLU A 91 -20.76 -0.43 26.97
C GLU A 91 -20.77 0.39 25.68
N ASN A 92 -21.32 -0.17 24.59
CA ASN A 92 -22.31 0.51 23.74
C ASN A 92 -22.58 -0.25 22.43
N ASN A 93 -23.72 -0.94 22.41
CA ASN A 93 -24.53 -1.08 21.20
C ASN A 93 -24.98 0.31 20.75
N ILE A 94 -24.42 0.86 19.69
CA ILE A 94 -24.99 2.04 19.01
C ILE A 94 -25.21 1.72 17.53
N LYS A 95 -26.49 1.74 17.17
CA LYS A 95 -27.04 1.73 15.82
C LYS A 95 -26.49 2.93 15.06
N ILE A 96 -25.94 2.69 13.86
CA ILE A 96 -25.58 3.76 12.91
C ILE A 96 -26.68 3.78 11.83
N ASP A 97 -27.29 4.94 11.69
CA ASP A 97 -28.36 5.23 10.74
C ASP A 97 -27.95 4.97 9.29
N LYS A 98 -28.90 4.36 8.56
CA LYS A 98 -28.88 4.13 7.12
C LYS A 98 -29.41 5.37 6.39
N LYS A 99 -28.66 5.84 5.39
CA LYS A 99 -29.02 6.62 4.17
C LYS A 99 -27.77 7.41 3.77
N ASP A 100 -27.16 7.36 2.59
CA ASP A 100 -27.35 6.75 1.27
C ASP A 100 -25.90 6.72 0.70
N ASN A 101 -25.35 5.67 0.10
CA ASN A 101 -25.80 4.91 -1.06
C ASN A 101 -25.42 3.43 -0.88
N HIS A 102 -26.16 2.56 -1.57
CA HIS A 102 -25.95 1.12 -1.68
C HIS A 102 -24.47 0.68 -1.57
N PRO A 103 -24.12 -0.26 -0.67
CA PRO A 103 -22.90 -1.00 -0.84
C PRO A 103 -23.20 -1.99 -1.97
N ASP A 104 -22.81 -1.67 -3.20
CA ASP A 104 -22.59 -2.72 -4.17
C ASP A 104 -21.53 -3.64 -3.55
N THR A 105 -22.01 -4.79 -3.08
CA THR A 105 -21.23 -5.94 -2.73
C THR A 105 -20.32 -6.29 -3.92
N ASN A 106 -19.01 -6.36 -3.69
CA ASN A 106 -17.97 -6.92 -4.58
C ASN A 106 -17.36 -6.05 -5.69
N ASN A 107 -16.88 -4.83 -5.41
CA ASN A 107 -15.88 -4.20 -6.31
C ASN A 107 -14.46 -4.61 -5.95
N LEU A 108 -14.15 -5.90 -6.19
CA LEU A 108 -12.79 -6.43 -6.34
C LEU A 108 -12.31 -6.15 -7.77
N LEU A 109 -12.16 -4.87 -8.16
CA LEU A 109 -11.48 -4.45 -9.39
C LEU A 109 -10.97 -3.01 -9.21
N ASN A 110 -9.67 -2.89 -8.93
CA ASN A 110 -8.93 -1.62 -8.91
C ASN A 110 -8.06 -1.49 -10.17
N ILE A 111 -8.46 -2.10 -11.29
CA ILE A 111 -7.66 -2.20 -12.52
C ILE A 111 -7.98 -1.01 -13.43
N ASN A 112 -7.00 -0.57 -14.22
CA ASN A 112 -7.19 0.48 -15.22
C ASN A 112 -7.61 -0.13 -16.57
N ASP A 113 -8.85 0.08 -16.98
CA ASP A 113 -9.46 -0.44 -18.21
C ASP A 113 -8.73 -0.02 -19.51
N LYS A 114 -7.89 1.03 -19.47
CA LYS A 114 -7.11 1.49 -20.63
C LYS A 114 -5.89 0.61 -20.92
N TYR A 115 -5.40 -0.12 -19.92
CA TYR A 115 -4.21 -0.96 -20.04
C TYR A 115 -4.63 -2.37 -20.45
N THR A 116 -4.66 -2.61 -21.75
CA THR A 116 -5.05 -3.89 -22.37
C THR A 116 -3.89 -4.43 -23.20
N PHE A 117 -3.91 -5.73 -23.54
CA PHE A 117 -2.90 -6.28 -24.46
C PHE A 117 -2.92 -5.60 -25.82
N ASN A 118 -4.10 -5.23 -26.32
CA ASN A 118 -4.26 -4.52 -27.61
C ASN A 118 -3.59 -3.14 -27.61
N SER A 119 -3.54 -2.45 -26.47
CA SER A 119 -2.85 -1.16 -26.34
C SER A 119 -1.38 -1.29 -25.96
N PHE A 120 -0.87 -2.50 -25.76
CA PHE A 120 0.54 -2.76 -25.45
C PHE A 120 1.33 -3.07 -26.72
N VAL A 121 2.36 -2.27 -27.02
CA VAL A 121 3.21 -2.49 -28.20
C VAL A 121 4.26 -3.55 -27.87
N SER A 122 4.09 -4.75 -28.44
CA SER A 122 5.06 -5.83 -28.31
C SER A 122 6.23 -5.67 -29.30
N GLY A 123 7.45 -5.86 -28.83
CA GLY A 123 8.68 -5.87 -29.63
C GLY A 123 9.76 -6.75 -28.99
N PRO A 124 10.94 -6.91 -29.60
CA PRO A 124 11.95 -7.87 -29.17
C PRO A 124 12.37 -7.76 -27.69
N SER A 125 12.36 -6.55 -27.12
CA SER A 125 12.74 -6.28 -25.73
C SER A 125 11.69 -6.67 -24.68
N ASN A 126 10.42 -6.80 -25.06
CA ASN A 126 9.32 -7.08 -24.14
C ASN A 126 8.44 -8.28 -24.57
N GLN A 127 8.77 -8.91 -25.70
CA GLN A 127 8.00 -10.00 -26.29
C GLN A 127 7.81 -11.17 -25.33
N PHE A 128 8.87 -11.53 -24.58
CA PHE A 128 8.82 -12.61 -23.61
C PHE A 128 7.85 -12.31 -22.46
N ALA A 129 7.97 -11.11 -21.86
CA ALA A 129 7.07 -10.67 -20.79
C ALA A 129 5.61 -10.58 -21.27
N HIS A 130 5.40 -10.07 -22.48
CA HIS A 130 4.08 -10.01 -23.10
C HIS A 130 3.49 -11.42 -23.34
N ALA A 131 4.27 -12.35 -23.88
CA ALA A 131 3.83 -13.73 -24.11
C ALA A 131 3.51 -14.47 -22.80
N ALA A 132 4.34 -14.31 -21.76
CA ALA A 132 4.09 -14.87 -20.44
C ALA A 132 2.82 -14.28 -19.80
N ALA A 133 2.62 -12.97 -19.91
CA ALA A 133 1.42 -12.29 -19.44
C ALA A 133 0.15 -12.80 -20.14
N MET A 134 0.18 -12.97 -21.47
CA MET A 134 -0.94 -13.55 -22.22
C MET A 134 -1.20 -15.02 -21.84
N ALA A 135 -0.15 -15.81 -21.61
CA ALA A 135 -0.30 -17.20 -21.19
C ALA A 135 -1.03 -17.31 -19.83
N VAL A 136 -0.64 -16.45 -18.88
CA VAL A 136 -1.27 -16.35 -17.56
C VAL A 136 -2.71 -15.84 -17.65
N SER A 137 -3.01 -14.87 -18.52
CA SER A 137 -4.38 -14.38 -18.66
C SER A 137 -5.33 -15.40 -19.28
N ASN A 138 -4.81 -16.25 -20.19
CA ASN A 138 -5.62 -17.27 -20.86
C ASN A 138 -5.83 -18.52 -19.98
N ASN A 139 -4.82 -18.91 -19.20
CA ASN A 139 -4.90 -20.07 -18.31
C ASN A 139 -4.37 -19.72 -16.91
N PRO A 140 -5.13 -18.95 -16.10
CA PRO A 140 -4.69 -18.56 -14.77
C PRO A 140 -4.39 -19.77 -13.87
N ALA A 141 -3.34 -19.65 -13.05
CA ALA A 141 -2.85 -20.62 -12.08
C ALA A 141 -2.40 -21.99 -12.64
N THR A 142 -2.11 -22.08 -13.94
CA THR A 142 -1.67 -23.33 -14.60
C THR A 142 -0.17 -23.35 -14.89
N THR A 143 0.28 -22.67 -15.94
CA THR A 143 1.66 -22.78 -16.47
C THR A 143 2.65 -21.95 -15.67
N TYR A 144 2.26 -20.74 -15.26
CA TYR A 144 3.14 -19.80 -14.57
C TYR A 144 2.45 -19.24 -13.32
N ASN A 145 2.77 -19.82 -12.16
CA ASN A 145 2.33 -19.32 -10.87
C ASN A 145 3.48 -19.46 -9.86
N PRO A 146 3.90 -18.38 -9.17
CA PRO A 146 3.57 -16.99 -9.49
C PRO A 146 4.15 -16.54 -10.85
N LEU A 147 3.60 -15.48 -11.44
CA LEU A 147 4.26 -14.73 -12.52
C LEU A 147 4.96 -13.50 -11.93
N PHE A 148 6.27 -13.41 -12.10
CA PHE A 148 7.07 -12.27 -11.66
C PHE A 148 7.58 -11.47 -12.87
N ILE A 149 7.15 -10.22 -13.02
CA ILE A 149 7.54 -9.33 -14.12
C ILE A 149 8.49 -8.26 -13.59
N TYR A 150 9.70 -8.16 -14.13
CA TYR A 150 10.65 -7.13 -13.70
C TYR A 150 11.24 -6.33 -14.84
N GLY A 151 11.75 -5.15 -14.51
CA GLY A 151 12.41 -4.23 -15.43
C GLY A 151 12.39 -2.81 -14.90
N GLY A 152 13.24 -1.93 -15.43
CA GLY A 152 13.30 -0.54 -15.00
C GLY A 152 11.99 0.26 -15.13
N VAL A 153 12.04 1.50 -14.69
CA VAL A 153 10.90 2.43 -14.73
C VAL A 153 10.42 2.66 -16.17
N GLY A 154 9.10 2.79 -16.36
CA GLY A 154 8.51 3.09 -17.67
C GLY A 154 8.52 1.97 -18.71
N LEU A 155 8.97 0.75 -18.36
CA LEU A 155 9.03 -0.39 -19.30
C LEU A 155 7.71 -1.17 -19.45
N GLY A 156 6.60 -0.62 -18.95
CA GLY A 156 5.27 -1.20 -19.15
C GLY A 156 4.85 -2.30 -18.16
N LYS A 157 5.55 -2.47 -17.02
CA LYS A 157 5.18 -3.42 -15.96
C LYS A 157 3.74 -3.25 -15.48
N THR A 158 3.38 -2.03 -15.06
CA THR A 158 2.03 -1.66 -14.66
C THR A 158 1.02 -1.87 -15.78
N HIS A 159 1.38 -1.64 -17.04
CA HIS A 159 0.50 -1.91 -18.17
C HIS A 159 0.22 -3.40 -18.29
N LEU A 160 1.26 -4.24 -18.30
CA LEU A 160 1.12 -5.70 -18.44
C LEU A 160 0.31 -6.31 -17.31
N ILE A 161 0.56 -5.95 -16.04
CA ILE A 161 -0.19 -6.52 -14.91
C ILE A 161 -1.68 -6.13 -14.97
N ASN A 162 -2.00 -4.89 -15.40
CA ASN A 162 -3.39 -4.48 -15.59
C ASN A 162 -4.02 -5.18 -16.81
N ALA A 163 -3.26 -5.38 -17.90
CA ALA A 163 -3.73 -6.11 -19.08
C ALA A 163 -4.10 -7.56 -18.77
N ILE A 164 -3.32 -8.23 -17.92
CA ILE A 164 -3.67 -9.57 -17.41
C ILE A 164 -5.03 -9.53 -16.69
N GLY A 165 -5.20 -8.60 -15.76
CA GLY A 165 -6.45 -8.46 -15.00
C GLY A 165 -7.65 -8.18 -15.90
N ASN A 166 -7.50 -7.25 -16.86
CA ASN A 166 -8.54 -6.90 -17.82
C ASN A 166 -8.94 -8.08 -18.73
N GLU A 167 -7.97 -8.83 -19.24
CA GLU A 167 -8.27 -9.96 -20.12
C GLU A 167 -8.94 -11.12 -19.35
N ILE A 168 -8.50 -11.41 -18.12
CA ILE A 168 -9.16 -12.40 -17.26
C ILE A 168 -10.60 -11.97 -16.94
N TYR A 169 -10.80 -10.71 -16.57
CA TYR A 169 -12.13 -10.18 -16.24
C TYR A 169 -13.08 -10.22 -17.43
N LYS A 170 -12.56 -9.89 -18.63
CA LYS A 170 -13.30 -9.97 -19.89
C LYS A 170 -13.75 -11.40 -20.20
N ASN A 171 -12.90 -12.39 -19.94
CA ASN A 171 -13.20 -13.81 -20.19
C ASN A 171 -14.13 -14.41 -19.13
N ASN A 172 -14.02 -13.98 -17.88
CA ASN A 172 -14.89 -14.44 -16.79
C ASN A 172 -15.15 -13.32 -15.75
N LYS A 173 -16.31 -12.66 -15.88
CA LYS A 173 -16.74 -11.55 -15.02
C LYS A 173 -16.98 -11.95 -13.56
N ASN A 174 -17.10 -13.24 -13.25
CA ASN A 174 -17.31 -13.71 -11.88
C ASN A 174 -15.98 -13.90 -11.12
N THR A 175 -14.84 -13.76 -11.80
CA THR A 175 -13.51 -13.91 -11.20
C THR A 175 -13.24 -12.78 -10.21
N LYS A 176 -12.80 -13.13 -9.00
CA LYS A 176 -12.42 -12.15 -7.98
C LYS A 176 -10.98 -11.69 -8.18
N ILE A 177 -10.78 -10.48 -8.70
CA ILE A 177 -9.44 -9.96 -9.03
C ILE A 177 -9.03 -8.84 -8.08
N CYS A 178 -7.87 -8.94 -7.45
CA CYS A 178 -7.38 -7.91 -6.54
C CYS A 178 -6.13 -7.25 -7.10
N TYR A 179 -6.24 -5.99 -7.54
CA TYR A 179 -5.10 -5.18 -7.97
C TYR A 179 -4.70 -4.15 -6.93
N TYR A 180 -3.45 -4.21 -6.49
CA TYR A 180 -2.88 -3.32 -5.48
C TYR A 180 -1.45 -2.95 -5.82
N SER A 181 -1.06 -1.70 -5.60
CA SER A 181 0.35 -1.41 -5.39
C SER A 181 0.77 -1.92 -4.02
N SER A 182 2.05 -2.25 -3.87
CA SER A 182 2.64 -2.65 -2.60
C SER A 182 2.43 -1.62 -1.49
N GLU A 183 2.46 -0.33 -1.82
CA GLU A 183 2.13 0.74 -0.88
C GLU A 183 0.67 0.71 -0.42
N LYS A 184 -0.28 0.50 -1.35
CA LYS A 184 -1.70 0.38 -1.00
C LYS A 184 -1.94 -0.83 -0.09
N PHE A 185 -1.31 -1.98 -0.40
CA PHE A 185 -1.40 -3.18 0.44
C PHE A 185 -0.87 -2.91 1.85
N THR A 186 0.29 -2.26 1.94
CA THR A 186 0.91 -1.81 3.19
C THR A 186 -0.03 -0.92 4.00
N ASN A 187 -0.61 0.11 3.37
CA ASN A 187 -1.53 1.04 4.00
C ASN A 187 -2.79 0.33 4.53
N GLU A 188 -3.32 -0.63 3.77
CA GLU A 188 -4.51 -1.38 4.16
C GLU A 188 -4.23 -2.32 5.34
N LEU A 189 -3.07 -2.98 5.36
CA LEU A 189 -2.61 -3.76 6.49
C LEU A 189 -2.53 -2.88 7.75
N ILE A 190 -1.97 -1.68 7.62
CA ILE A 190 -1.77 -0.76 8.76
C ILE A 190 -3.11 -0.28 9.32
N ASN A 191 -4.07 0.04 8.44
CA ASN A 191 -5.41 0.42 8.87
C ASN A 191 -6.10 -0.73 9.60
N SER A 192 -5.97 -1.96 9.10
CA SER A 192 -6.54 -3.15 9.72
C SER A 192 -5.91 -3.46 11.08
N LEU A 193 -4.59 -3.28 11.24
CA LEU A 193 -3.92 -3.38 12.54
C LEU A 193 -4.41 -2.29 13.51
N ARG A 194 -4.54 -1.04 13.04
CA ARG A 194 -4.99 0.09 13.86
C ARG A 194 -6.40 -0.09 14.41
N HIS A 195 -7.29 -0.68 13.60
CA HIS A 195 -8.70 -0.85 13.93
C HIS A 195 -9.07 -2.28 14.36
N ALA A 196 -8.06 -3.14 14.63
CA ALA A 196 -8.26 -4.54 15.01
C ALA A 196 -9.12 -5.36 14.01
N LYS A 197 -9.02 -5.04 12.71
CA LYS A 197 -9.76 -5.64 11.59
C LYS A 197 -8.90 -6.60 10.75
N MET A 198 -7.93 -7.28 11.37
CA MET A 198 -7.03 -8.18 10.65
C MET A 198 -7.73 -9.38 10.01
N GLU A 199 -8.84 -9.83 10.59
CA GLU A 199 -9.64 -10.91 10.00
C GLU A 199 -10.32 -10.45 8.69
N GLU A 200 -10.89 -9.23 8.67
CA GLU A 200 -11.46 -8.63 7.45
C GLU A 200 -10.39 -8.49 6.35
N PHE A 201 -9.18 -8.03 6.71
CA PHE A 201 -8.05 -7.94 5.81
C PHE A 201 -7.71 -9.30 5.17
N ARG A 202 -7.54 -10.34 6.01
CA ARG A 202 -7.19 -11.68 5.54
C ARG A 202 -8.28 -12.26 4.65
N ASN A 203 -9.54 -12.13 5.04
CA ASN A 203 -10.67 -12.60 4.25
C ASN A 203 -10.71 -11.89 2.89
N LYS A 204 -10.46 -10.58 2.85
CA LYS A 204 -10.40 -9.83 1.59
C LYS A 204 -9.31 -10.32 0.66
N PHE A 205 -8.07 -10.49 1.14
CA PHE A 205 -6.94 -10.83 0.28
C PHE A 205 -6.76 -12.33 0.02
N ARG A 206 -7.31 -13.21 0.87
CA ARG A 206 -7.17 -14.68 0.71
C ARG A 206 -8.39 -15.36 0.08
N SER A 207 -9.50 -14.65 -0.13
CA SER A 207 -10.71 -15.18 -0.79
C SER A 207 -10.80 -14.86 -2.30
N ILE A 208 -9.76 -14.26 -2.86
CA ILE A 208 -9.68 -13.84 -4.26
C ILE A 208 -9.13 -14.95 -5.15
N ASP A 209 -9.42 -14.86 -6.44
CA ASP A 209 -8.97 -15.84 -7.43
C ASP A 209 -7.64 -15.41 -8.08
N ILE A 210 -7.44 -14.10 -8.22
CA ILE A 210 -6.26 -13.50 -8.87
C ILE A 210 -5.72 -12.35 -8.01
N LEU A 211 -4.47 -12.46 -7.56
CA LEU A 211 -3.74 -11.39 -6.88
C LEU A 211 -2.77 -10.71 -7.84
N LEU A 212 -2.90 -9.40 -8.00
CA LEU A 212 -2.04 -8.56 -8.83
C LEU A 212 -1.37 -7.51 -7.93
N ILE A 213 -0.08 -7.69 -7.63
CA ILE A 213 0.71 -6.73 -6.85
C ILE A 213 1.71 -5.98 -7.73
N ASP A 214 1.57 -4.66 -7.77
CA ASP A 214 2.50 -3.78 -8.47
C ASP A 214 3.62 -3.28 -7.52
N ASP A 215 4.83 -3.17 -8.05
CA ASP A 215 6.02 -2.61 -7.40
C ASP A 215 6.37 -3.22 -6.03
N ILE A 216 6.60 -4.54 -5.98
CA ILE A 216 6.94 -5.28 -4.75
C ILE A 216 8.21 -4.78 -4.05
N GLN A 217 9.10 -4.09 -4.74
CA GLN A 217 10.26 -3.46 -4.13
C GLN A 217 9.89 -2.51 -2.98
N PHE A 218 8.68 -1.96 -2.96
CA PHE A 218 8.25 -1.08 -1.86
C PHE A 218 7.90 -1.81 -0.55
N ILE A 219 7.81 -3.14 -0.50
CA ILE A 219 7.70 -3.87 0.78
C ILE A 219 9.07 -4.17 1.43
N ALA A 220 10.17 -3.97 0.70
CA ALA A 220 11.54 -4.11 1.21
C ALA A 220 11.74 -3.34 2.52
N GLY A 221 12.43 -3.95 3.49
CA GLY A 221 12.66 -3.39 4.83
C GLY A 221 11.43 -3.33 5.76
N LYS A 222 10.21 -3.56 5.26
CA LYS A 222 8.96 -3.49 6.04
C LYS A 222 8.56 -4.87 6.59
N LYS A 223 9.28 -5.36 7.59
CA LYS A 223 9.13 -6.73 8.15
C LYS A 223 7.68 -7.20 8.32
N SER A 224 6.84 -6.46 9.06
CA SER A 224 5.44 -6.86 9.29
C SER A 224 4.61 -6.93 8.01
N THR A 225 4.88 -6.06 7.03
CA THR A 225 4.20 -6.08 5.73
C THR A 225 4.68 -7.26 4.89
N GLN A 226 5.99 -7.54 4.89
CA GLN A 226 6.54 -8.69 4.20
C GLN A 226 5.96 -9.99 4.74
N GLU A 227 6.00 -10.18 6.06
CA GLU A 227 5.45 -11.37 6.71
C GLU A 227 3.97 -11.61 6.32
N GLU A 228 3.11 -10.59 6.45
CA GLU A 228 1.68 -10.76 6.11
C GLU A 228 1.46 -10.89 4.59
N PHE A 229 2.29 -10.27 3.75
CA PHE A 229 2.29 -10.50 2.30
C PHE A 229 2.64 -11.96 1.99
N PHE A 230 3.71 -12.51 2.55
CA PHE A 230 4.11 -13.91 2.34
C PHE A 230 3.07 -14.90 2.86
N HIS A 231 2.44 -14.63 4.01
CA HIS A 231 1.33 -15.46 4.49
C HIS A 231 0.12 -15.43 3.55
N THR A 232 -0.18 -14.28 2.96
CA THR A 232 -1.24 -14.14 1.96
C THR A 232 -0.87 -14.84 0.65
N PHE A 233 0.37 -14.66 0.21
CA PHE A 233 0.94 -15.30 -0.98
C PHE A 233 0.85 -16.82 -0.87
N ASN A 234 1.35 -17.41 0.23
CA ASN A 234 1.35 -18.86 0.43
C ASN A 234 -0.08 -19.42 0.48
N ALA A 235 -1.00 -18.76 1.20
CA ALA A 235 -2.39 -19.20 1.27
C ALA A 235 -3.08 -19.25 -0.11
N LEU A 236 -2.81 -18.26 -0.96
CA LEU A 236 -3.32 -18.20 -2.33
C LEU A 236 -2.63 -19.22 -3.24
N TYR A 237 -1.31 -19.35 -3.12
CA TYR A 237 -0.50 -20.28 -3.91
C TYR A 237 -0.91 -21.74 -3.66
N GLU A 238 -1.05 -22.13 -2.39
CA GLU A 238 -1.52 -23.47 -1.97
C GLU A 238 -2.97 -23.73 -2.41
N SER A 239 -3.78 -22.68 -2.50
CA SER A 239 -5.17 -22.76 -2.99
C SER A 239 -5.30 -22.69 -4.51
N HIS A 240 -4.18 -22.81 -5.25
CA HIS A 240 -4.10 -22.70 -6.71
C HIS A 240 -4.74 -21.42 -7.26
N LYS A 241 -4.56 -20.30 -6.58
CA LYS A 241 -4.96 -18.96 -7.06
C LYS A 241 -3.81 -18.31 -7.82
N GLN A 242 -4.11 -17.54 -8.86
CA GLN A 242 -3.07 -16.90 -9.65
C GLN A 242 -2.47 -15.73 -8.88
N ILE A 243 -1.15 -15.65 -8.86
CA ILE A 243 -0.42 -14.51 -8.31
C ILE A 243 0.45 -13.90 -9.41
N VAL A 244 0.36 -12.59 -9.59
CA VAL A 244 1.22 -11.82 -10.47
C VAL A 244 1.83 -10.68 -9.67
N VAL A 245 3.15 -10.54 -9.75
CA VAL A 245 3.92 -9.55 -9.03
C VAL A 245 4.82 -8.81 -10.00
N THR A 246 4.94 -7.49 -9.87
CA THR A 246 5.93 -6.71 -10.62
C THR A 246 7.04 -6.17 -9.72
N SER A 247 8.22 -5.93 -10.30
CA SER A 247 9.28 -5.20 -9.62
C SER A 247 10.18 -4.38 -10.54
N ASP A 248 10.77 -3.32 -10.01
CA ASP A 248 11.87 -2.63 -10.70
C ASP A 248 13.18 -3.44 -10.73
N LYS A 249 13.32 -4.43 -9.85
CA LYS A 249 14.55 -5.20 -9.65
C LYS A 249 14.30 -6.69 -9.70
N PHE A 250 15.34 -7.47 -9.98
CA PHE A 250 15.25 -8.91 -9.83
C PHE A 250 15.13 -9.28 -8.34
N PRO A 251 14.43 -10.36 -7.92
CA PRO A 251 14.17 -10.65 -6.50
C PRO A 251 15.43 -10.64 -5.62
N LYS A 252 16.54 -11.21 -6.12
CA LYS A 252 17.83 -11.25 -5.40
C LYS A 252 18.49 -9.88 -5.20
N GLU A 253 18.05 -8.86 -5.94
CA GLU A 253 18.58 -7.49 -5.89
C GLU A 253 17.71 -6.55 -5.06
N ILE A 254 16.58 -7.04 -4.53
CA ILE A 254 15.71 -6.28 -3.63
C ILE A 254 16.33 -6.36 -2.22
N PRO A 255 16.89 -5.26 -1.70
CA PRO A 255 17.50 -5.26 -0.38
C PRO A 255 16.44 -5.55 0.68
N ASP A 256 16.84 -6.27 1.74
CA ASP A 256 15.97 -6.54 2.89
C ASP A 256 14.63 -7.20 2.53
N LEU A 257 14.56 -7.93 1.41
CA LEU A 257 13.48 -8.86 1.10
C LEU A 257 13.90 -10.25 1.61
N GLU A 258 12.98 -10.95 2.27
CA GLU A 258 13.25 -12.30 2.76
C GLU A 258 13.57 -13.27 1.60
N GLU A 259 14.51 -14.21 1.80
CA GLU A 259 14.96 -15.16 0.76
C GLU A 259 13.94 -16.25 0.39
N ARG A 260 12.88 -16.40 1.19
CA ARG A 260 11.93 -17.52 1.14
C ARG A 260 10.78 -17.30 0.18
#